data_AF-A0AAJ4ASN5-F1
#
_entry.id   AF-A0AAJ4ASN5-F1
#
_cell.length_a   1.000
_cell.length_b   1.000
_cell.length_c   1.000
_cell.angle_alpha   90.00
_cell.angle_beta   90.00
_cell.angle_gamma   90.00
#
_symmetry.space_group_name_H-M   'P 1'
#
loop_
_entity.id
_entity.type
_entity.pdbx_description
1 polymer ?
#
loop_
_entity_poly.entity_id
_entity_poly.type
_entity_poly.pdbx_seq_one_letter_code
_entity_poly.pdbx_strand_id
1 'polypeptide(L)'
;MSQSERSAAFLVDMLIHTETMLTEFGIEKDKAAEMAQNIVDQLRQTYGGEQFYFPRGDSLDVTLSHHKIYAKFRGHNHVQLSKEFDVSVTHIYRVVKAIQSAEAARRQPGLF
;
A
#
# COMPACT_ATOMS: atom_id res chain seq x y z
N MET A 1 16.84 -17.69 11.71
CA MET A 1 15.37 -17.73 11.86
C MET A 1 14.76 -18.45 10.68
N SER A 2 13.88 -19.41 10.93
CA SER A 2 13.07 -20.08 9.92
C SER A 2 12.06 -19.11 9.29
N GLN A 3 11.46 -19.47 8.15
CA GLN A 3 10.42 -18.64 7.51
C GLN A 3 9.18 -18.50 8.40
N SER A 4 8.82 -19.58 9.12
CA SER A 4 7.72 -19.58 10.10
C SER A 4 7.99 -18.61 11.23
N GLU A 5 9.21 -18.61 11.79
CA GLU A 5 9.61 -17.68 12.85
C GLU A 5 9.58 -16.22 12.40
N ARG A 6 10.03 -15.92 11.18
CA ARG A 6 9.96 -14.55 10.63
C ARG A 6 8.53 -14.08 10.43
N SER A 7 7.64 -14.97 9.97
CA SER A 7 6.23 -14.64 9.76
C SER A 7 5.52 -14.40 11.08
N ALA A 8 5.81 -15.22 12.11
CA ALA A 8 5.29 -15.03 13.45
C ALA A 8 5.80 -13.71 14.08
N ALA A 9 7.09 -13.42 13.96
CA ALA A 9 7.67 -12.16 14.42
C ALA A 9 7.00 -10.95 13.75
N PHE A 10 6.81 -10.99 12.43
CA PHE A 10 6.12 -9.94 11.70
C PHE A 10 4.70 -9.68 12.22
N LEU A 11 3.91 -10.73 12.50
CA LEU A 11 2.56 -10.57 13.05
C LEU A 11 2.56 -9.95 14.46
N VAL A 12 3.54 -10.31 15.29
CA VAL A 12 3.72 -9.70 16.62
C VAL A 12 4.10 -8.23 16.49
N ASP A 13 5.03 -7.91 15.60
CA ASP A 13 5.43 -6.52 15.34
C ASP A 13 4.24 -5.70 14.83
N MET A 14 3.39 -6.27 13.96
CA MET A 14 2.16 -5.61 13.50
C MET A 14 1.19 -5.30 14.63
N LEU A 15 0.99 -6.24 15.58
CA LEU A 15 0.14 -6.00 16.75
C LEU A 15 0.66 -4.82 17.57
N ILE A 16 1.95 -4.86 17.91
CA ILE A 16 2.61 -3.84 18.74
C ILE A 16 2.56 -2.47 18.06
N HIS A 17 2.94 -2.39 16.79
CA HIS A 17 2.96 -1.13 16.05
C HIS A 17 1.55 -0.54 15.90
N THR A 18 0.54 -1.38 15.63
CA THR A 18 -0.84 -0.90 15.48
C THR A 18 -1.39 -0.40 16.82
N GLU A 19 -1.20 -1.15 17.91
CA GLU A 19 -1.60 -0.71 19.26
C GLU A 19 -0.93 0.61 19.65
N THR A 20 0.38 0.72 19.38
CA THR A 20 1.18 1.91 19.70
C THR A 20 0.65 3.13 18.96
N MET A 21 0.46 3.04 17.64
CA MET A 21 -0.09 4.14 16.85
C MET A 21 -1.49 4.53 17.32
N LEU A 22 -2.40 3.57 17.57
CA LEU A 22 -3.75 3.86 18.04
C LEU A 22 -3.73 4.61 19.38
N THR A 23 -2.83 4.21 20.28
CA THR A 23 -2.64 4.88 21.57
C THR A 23 -2.11 6.31 21.40
N GLU A 24 -1.16 6.52 20.49
CA GLU A 24 -0.64 7.86 20.14
C GLU A 24 -1.73 8.78 19.55
N PHE A 25 -2.72 8.20 18.87
CA PHE A 25 -3.92 8.92 18.40
C PHE A 25 -4.99 9.14 19.50
N GLY A 26 -4.70 8.76 20.75
CA GLY A 26 -5.57 9.00 21.90
C GLY A 26 -6.64 7.92 22.13
N ILE A 27 -6.51 6.76 21.48
CA ILE A 27 -7.36 5.60 21.84
C ILE A 27 -6.85 5.01 23.15
N GLU A 28 -7.79 4.66 24.03
CA GLU A 28 -7.50 4.00 25.30
C GLU A 28 -6.79 2.65 25.04
N LYS A 29 -5.84 2.29 25.89
CA LYS A 29 -4.89 1.19 25.67
C LYS A 29 -5.59 -0.15 25.47
N ASP A 30 -6.54 -0.52 26.32
CA ASP A 30 -7.23 -1.81 26.22
C ASP A 30 -8.02 -1.88 24.91
N LYS A 31 -8.69 -0.78 24.52
CA LYS A 31 -9.36 -0.67 23.22
C LYS A 31 -8.39 -0.70 22.04
N ALA A 32 -7.22 -0.07 22.16
CA ALA A 32 -6.18 -0.07 21.12
C ALA A 32 -5.64 -1.49 20.89
N ALA A 33 -5.40 -2.26 21.96
CA ALA A 33 -4.97 -3.64 21.90
C ALA A 33 -6.03 -4.54 21.23
N GLU A 34 -7.30 -4.39 21.60
CA GLU A 34 -8.42 -5.10 20.96
C GLU A 34 -8.49 -4.79 19.45
N MET A 35 -8.38 -3.52 19.08
CA MET A 35 -8.39 -3.09 17.68
C MET A 35 -7.20 -3.64 16.90
N ALA A 36 -5.99 -3.62 17.47
CA ALA A 36 -4.80 -4.19 16.85
C ALA A 36 -4.96 -5.69 16.58
N GLN A 37 -5.49 -6.44 17.55
CA GLN A 37 -5.78 -7.86 17.41
C GLN A 37 -6.78 -8.13 16.27
N ASN A 38 -7.89 -7.38 16.24
CA ASN A 38 -8.91 -7.50 15.19
C ASN A 38 -8.34 -7.20 13.79
N ILE A 39 -7.49 -6.17 13.66
CA ILE A 39 -6.84 -5.81 12.40
C ILE A 39 -5.95 -6.96 11.91
N VAL A 40 -5.09 -7.49 12.79
CA VAL A 40 -4.16 -8.57 12.43
C VAL A 40 -4.92 -9.86 12.09
N ASP A 41 -5.97 -10.20 12.84
CA ASP A 41 -6.78 -11.38 12.54
C ASP A 41 -7.54 -11.25 11.22
N GLN A 42 -8.07 -10.07 10.90
CA GLN A 42 -8.70 -9.82 9.60
C GLN A 42 -7.70 -9.99 8.45
N LEU A 43 -6.47 -9.50 8.60
CA LEU A 43 -5.42 -9.68 7.60
C LEU A 43 -5.02 -11.16 7.42
N ARG A 44 -4.89 -11.90 8.53
CA ARG A 44 -4.60 -13.35 8.49
C ARG A 44 -5.72 -14.15 7.83
N GLN A 45 -6.98 -13.79 8.05
CA GLN A 45 -8.13 -14.44 7.41
C GLN A 45 -8.21 -14.11 5.91
N THR A 46 -7.91 -12.87 5.55
CA THR A 46 -8.03 -12.39 4.16
C THR A 46 -6.89 -12.91 3.29
N TYR A 47 -5.67 -12.95 3.83
CA TYR A 47 -4.45 -13.20 3.06
C TYR A 47 -3.62 -14.39 3.57
N GLY A 48 -4.19 -15.22 4.44
CA GLY A 48 -3.51 -16.38 4.99
C GLY A 48 -3.05 -17.35 3.90
N GLY A 49 -1.74 -17.60 3.84
CA GLY A 49 -1.13 -18.48 2.83
C GLY A 49 -0.55 -17.73 1.63
N GLU A 50 -0.80 -16.43 1.49
CA GLU A 50 -0.15 -15.59 0.48
C GLU A 50 1.27 -15.20 0.89
N GLN A 51 2.15 -15.00 -0.10
CA GLN A 51 3.50 -14.47 0.12
C GLN A 51 3.57 -13.02 -0.35
N PHE A 52 3.71 -12.09 0.60
CA PHE A 52 3.88 -10.67 0.29
C PHE A 52 5.35 -10.29 0.23
N TYR A 53 5.69 -9.52 -0.79
CA TYR A 53 6.95 -8.81 -0.86
C TYR A 53 6.74 -7.38 -0.34
N PHE A 54 7.50 -7.00 0.69
CA PHE A 54 7.59 -5.61 1.14
C PHE A 54 8.72 -4.92 0.38
N PRO A 55 8.43 -4.02 -0.58
CA PRO A 55 9.46 -3.28 -1.29
C PRO A 55 10.32 -2.45 -0.33
N ARG A 56 11.64 -2.49 -0.51
CA ARG A 56 12.57 -1.58 0.18
C ARG A 56 12.86 -0.34 -0.67
N GLY A 57 13.05 0.80 -0.01
CA GLY A 57 13.40 2.08 -0.63
C GLY A 57 12.21 2.82 -1.22
N ASP A 58 12.47 3.81 -2.08
CA ASP A 58 11.48 4.74 -2.64
C ASP A 58 10.36 4.06 -3.43
N SER A 59 10.47 2.77 -3.77
CA SER A 59 9.50 2.07 -4.62
C SER A 59 8.08 2.03 -4.03
N LEU A 60 7.92 1.94 -2.70
CA LEU A 60 6.60 2.05 -2.06
C LEU A 60 6.06 3.48 -2.16
N ASP A 61 6.86 4.47 -1.78
CA ASP A 61 6.47 5.89 -1.79
C ASP A 61 6.19 6.39 -3.21
N VAL A 62 6.96 5.92 -4.19
CA VAL A 62 6.76 6.14 -5.61
C VAL A 62 5.45 5.50 -6.05
N THR A 63 5.17 4.26 -5.67
CA THR A 63 3.90 3.58 -6.02
C THR A 63 2.70 4.30 -5.41
N LEU A 64 2.77 4.67 -4.13
CA LEU A 64 1.73 5.45 -3.45
C LEU A 64 1.54 6.82 -4.10
N SER A 65 2.62 7.50 -4.49
CA SER A 65 2.58 8.78 -5.19
C SER A 65 1.99 8.65 -6.59
N HIS A 66 2.32 7.58 -7.33
CA HIS A 66 1.73 7.27 -8.62
C HIS A 66 0.21 7.06 -8.52
N HIS A 67 -0.26 6.32 -7.51
CA HIS A 67 -1.69 6.16 -7.26
C HIS A 67 -2.39 7.50 -6.95
N LYS A 68 -1.75 8.37 -6.16
CA LYS A 68 -2.28 9.73 -5.89
C LYS A 68 -2.38 10.59 -7.16
N ILE A 69 -1.36 10.55 -8.02
CA ILE A 69 -1.36 11.24 -9.31
C ILE A 69 -2.51 10.73 -10.19
N TYR A 70 -2.65 9.41 -10.34
CA TYR A 70 -3.68 8.81 -11.18
C TYR A 70 -5.10 9.04 -10.66
N ALA A 71 -5.30 9.01 -9.34
CA ALA A 71 -6.60 9.33 -8.73
C ALA A 71 -7.07 10.77 -9.05
N LYS A 72 -6.14 11.70 -9.31
CA LYS A 72 -6.43 13.09 -9.71
C LYS A 72 -6.45 13.29 -11.23
N PHE A 73 -6.17 12.25 -12.02
CA PHE A 73 -6.11 12.34 -13.47
C PHE A 73 -7.51 12.38 -14.10
N ARG A 74 -7.74 13.34 -14.99
CA ARG A 74 -9.03 13.58 -15.67
C ARG A 74 -8.97 13.33 -17.19
N GLY A 75 -7.93 12.64 -17.67
CA GLY A 75 -7.71 12.36 -19.09
C GLY A 75 -6.87 13.41 -19.83
N HIS A 76 -6.95 14.69 -19.44
CA HIS A 76 -6.30 15.79 -20.18
C HIS A 76 -5.52 16.78 -19.30
N ASN A 77 -5.38 16.55 -17.99
CA ASN A 77 -4.80 17.51 -17.04
C ASN A 77 -3.32 17.26 -16.69
N HIS A 78 -2.53 16.70 -17.62
CA HIS A 78 -1.11 16.34 -17.38
C HIS A 78 -0.24 17.52 -16.89
N VAL A 79 -0.40 18.70 -17.50
CA VAL A 79 0.38 19.91 -17.12
C VAL A 79 -0.04 20.46 -15.76
N GLN A 80 -1.30 20.27 -15.37
CA GLN A 80 -1.77 20.67 -14.04
C GLN A 80 -1.13 19.76 -12.97
N LEU A 81 -1.20 18.44 -13.18
CA LEU A 81 -0.62 17.47 -12.26
C LEU A 81 0.89 17.60 -12.14
N SER A 82 1.59 17.93 -13.23
CA SER A 82 3.04 18.13 -13.19
C SER A 82 3.43 19.26 -12.24
N LYS A 83 2.66 20.36 -12.23
CA LYS A 83 2.86 21.49 -11.30
C LYS A 83 2.47 21.13 -9.86
N GLU A 84 1.38 20.38 -9.70
CA GLU A 84 0.86 20.01 -8.38
C GLU A 84 1.79 19.05 -7.62
N PHE A 85 2.43 18.12 -8.34
CA PHE A 85 3.31 17.11 -7.76
C PHE A 85 4.80 17.41 -7.94
N ASP A 86 5.15 18.59 -8.47
CA ASP A 86 6.53 19.03 -8.75
C ASP A 86 7.35 18.00 -9.54
N VAL A 87 6.78 17.51 -10.64
CA VAL A 87 7.43 16.54 -11.54
C VAL A 87 7.29 16.98 -12.99
N SER A 88 8.07 16.37 -13.89
CA SER A 88 7.93 16.64 -15.31
C SER A 88 6.60 16.15 -15.87
N VAL A 89 6.08 16.81 -16.91
CA VAL A 89 4.88 16.35 -17.64
C VAL A 89 5.08 14.93 -18.19
N THR A 90 6.31 14.61 -18.63
CA THR A 90 6.67 13.27 -19.11
C THR A 90 6.60 12.20 -18.02
N HIS A 91 6.92 12.55 -16.77
CA HIS A 91 6.71 11.66 -15.62
C HIS A 91 5.22 11.37 -15.43
N ILE A 92 4.35 12.38 -15.47
CA ILE A 92 2.90 12.18 -15.36
C ILE A 92 2.38 11.21 -16.46
N TYR A 93 2.82 11.38 -17.70
CA TYR A 93 2.47 10.44 -18.78
C TYR A 93 2.91 8.99 -18.47
N ARG A 94 4.13 8.81 -17.94
CA ARG A 94 4.64 7.48 -17.57
C ARG A 94 3.81 6.86 -16.45
N VAL A 95 3.43 7.64 -15.44
CA VAL A 95 2.59 7.20 -14.31
C VAL A 95 1.23 6.72 -14.81
N VAL A 96 0.54 7.55 -15.61
CA VAL A 96 -0.77 7.21 -16.18
C VAL A 96 -0.68 5.93 -17.00
N LYS A 97 0.32 5.84 -17.90
CA LYS A 97 0.52 4.65 -18.73
C LYS A 97 0.78 3.39 -17.90
N ALA A 98 1.62 3.49 -16.87
CA ALA A 98 1.95 2.35 -16.02
C ALA A 98 0.70 1.80 -15.30
N ILE A 99 -0.13 2.68 -14.73
CA ILE A 99 -1.34 2.27 -14.02
C ILE A 99 -2.40 1.72 -15.00
N GLN A 100 -2.60 2.36 -16.15
CA GLN A 100 -3.54 1.85 -17.17
C GLN A 100 -3.15 0.45 -17.67
N SER A 101 -1.86 0.19 -17.90
CA SER A 101 -1.37 -1.14 -18.27
C SER A 101 -1.64 -2.16 -17.17
N ALA A 102 -1.44 -1.81 -15.90
CA ALA A 102 -1.72 -2.69 -14.76
C ALA A 102 -3.23 -2.98 -14.63
N GLU A 103 -4.09 -1.96 -14.79
CA GLU A 103 -5.54 -2.13 -14.78
C GLU A 103 -6.03 -3.00 -15.95
N ALA A 104 -5.46 -2.80 -17.15
CA ALA A 104 -5.77 -3.61 -18.32
C ALA A 104 -5.39 -5.08 -18.10
N ALA A 105 -4.19 -5.35 -17.60
CA ALA A 105 -3.74 -6.70 -17.27
C ALA A 105 -4.61 -7.36 -16.18
N ARG A 106 -5.14 -6.59 -15.22
CA ARG A 106 -6.05 -7.10 -14.20
C ARG A 106 -7.43 -7.45 -14.77
N ARG A 107 -7.96 -6.64 -15.68
CA ARG A 107 -9.27 -6.87 -16.34
C ARG A 107 -9.21 -7.99 -17.37
N GLN A 108 -8.08 -8.11 -18.05
CA GLN A 108 -7.84 -9.11 -19.06
C GLN A 108 -6.47 -9.76 -18.76
N PRO A 109 -6.43 -10.75 -17.84
CA PRO A 109 -5.26 -11.59 -17.71
C PRO A 109 -5.01 -12.19 -19.08
N GLY A 110 -3.81 -12.05 -19.63
CA GLY A 110 -3.50 -12.59 -20.94
C GLY A 110 -3.92 -14.04 -21.01
N LEU A 111 -4.70 -14.42 -22.03
CA LEU A 111 -4.66 -15.81 -22.45
C LEU A 111 -3.20 -16.07 -22.85
N PHE A 112 -2.69 -17.24 -22.47
CA PHE A 112 -1.33 -17.76 -22.68
C PHE A 112 -0.36 -17.50 -21.52
#